data_AF-A0A0E3BV54-F1
#
_entry.id   AF-A0A0E3BV54-F1
#
_cell.length_a   1.000
_cell.length_b   1.000
_cell.length_c   1.000
_cell.angle_alpha   90.00
_cell.angle_beta   90.00
_cell.angle_gamma   90.00
#
_symmetry.space_group_name_H-M   'P 1'
#
loop_
_entity.id
_entity.type
_entity.pdbx_description
1 polymer ?
#
loop_
_entity_poly.entity_id
_entity_poly.type
_entity_poly.pdbx_seq_one_letter_code
_entity_poly.pdbx_strand_id
1 'polypeptide(L)'
;MFDHVVMRRSLGGQPISAGQVAEALLFYQKVHLVIDRGTLLGLVKQVGMPQLLTLLNRSDFSAVYCEEMLATSTDTVGAIQIHDLVALTFAGDPVAGNLKTVEDRLRFDLSRAGLSNSEAKRSTKAFLDRVPVRKFSGDHFIKGGVTDAARQDVLDSDYIRKAIHQVLQVIPGGYDTGPDLKFDVINSKLGLHVFTDIDFEAINRRRALIKPTEDPLSQAHLLTNVLEARADLALASFYGGDFITSAANSSIIKVRYSEILRRSTLNADSLQNFIEVTLPDAKTVAEIIDSGERTFSEFLILLDKAARFKTWAKTVNPDENLVRTYMRDVLSEGWIQRLPQKCIRYAITLALDASNPIAGLAAGFVDNFVLEKLLSGWRPNHFIDTRLKPFIRST
;
A
#
# COMPACT_ATOMS: atom_id res chain seq x y z
N MET A 1 -5.34 23.37 9.30
CA MET A 1 -4.30 23.63 8.27
C MET A 1 -3.04 24.05 9.02
N PHE A 2 -1.88 23.43 8.74
CA PHE A 2 -0.61 23.65 9.45
C PHE A 2 -0.55 23.27 10.94
N ASP A 3 -1.31 22.25 11.36
CA ASP A 3 -1.26 21.78 12.76
C ASP A 3 -0.03 20.88 13.00
N HIS A 4 0.11 19.83 12.20
CA HIS A 4 1.17 18.83 12.34
C HIS A 4 1.73 18.43 10.98
N VAL A 5 3.06 18.33 10.88
CA VAL A 5 3.76 17.81 9.69
C VAL A 5 4.73 16.70 10.04
N VAL A 6 4.72 15.67 9.21
CA VAL A 6 5.69 14.57 9.24
C VAL A 6 6.63 14.73 8.05
N MET A 7 7.92 14.75 8.34
CA MET A 7 8.98 14.95 7.36
C MET A 7 9.88 13.72 7.31
N ARG A 8 10.05 13.14 6.12
CA ARG A 8 10.97 12.01 5.91
C ARG A 8 11.98 12.29 4.81
N ARG A 9 11.53 12.80 3.66
CA ARG A 9 12.38 13.14 2.51
C ARG A 9 11.94 14.45 1.89
N SER A 10 12.89 15.16 1.29
CA SER A 10 12.58 16.35 0.51
C SER A 10 11.79 16.00 -0.76
N LEU A 11 11.18 17.00 -1.41
CA LEU A 11 10.48 16.83 -2.68
C LEU A 11 11.34 16.16 -3.78
N GLY A 12 12.66 16.39 -3.75
CA GLY A 12 13.63 15.78 -4.65
C GLY A 12 14.17 14.42 -4.17
N GLY A 13 13.60 13.82 -3.12
CA GLY A 13 14.03 12.52 -2.56
C GLY A 13 15.30 12.56 -1.70
N GLN A 14 15.96 13.72 -1.62
CA GLN A 14 17.15 13.94 -0.79
C GLN A 14 16.81 13.94 0.70
N PRO A 15 17.78 13.64 1.59
CA PRO A 15 17.62 13.81 3.03
C PRO A 15 17.11 15.20 3.41
N ILE A 16 16.32 15.29 4.49
CA ILE A 16 15.76 16.55 4.96
C ILE A 16 16.90 17.49 5.40
N SER A 17 16.86 18.74 4.92
CA SER A 17 17.83 19.79 5.29
C SER A 17 17.41 20.56 6.53
N ALA A 18 18.37 21.23 7.18
CA ALA A 18 18.09 22.09 8.33
C ALA A 18 17.19 23.28 7.96
N GLY A 19 17.33 23.81 6.74
CA GLY A 19 16.45 24.87 6.23
C GLY A 19 14.99 24.43 6.13
N GLN A 20 14.73 23.22 5.63
CA GLN A 20 13.37 22.66 5.57
C GLN A 20 12.77 22.41 6.95
N VAL A 21 13.59 21.95 7.92
CA VAL A 21 13.15 21.82 9.31
C VAL A 21 12.80 23.17 9.91
N ALA A 22 13.61 24.20 9.67
CA ALA A 22 13.34 25.56 10.15
C ALA A 22 12.06 26.14 9.54
N GLU A 23 11.83 25.93 8.23
CA GLU A 23 10.60 26.33 7.55
C GLU A 23 9.38 25.61 8.16
N ALA A 24 9.46 24.29 8.37
CA ALA A 24 8.39 23.53 8.99
C ALA A 24 8.07 24.02 10.41
N LEU A 25 9.09 24.30 11.23
CA LEU A 25 8.91 24.84 12.58
C LEU A 25 8.30 26.25 12.60
N LEU A 26 8.50 27.03 11.54
CA LEU A 26 7.94 28.38 11.42
C LEU A 26 6.43 28.33 11.13
N PHE A 27 6.00 27.38 10.30
CA PHE A 27 4.62 27.34 9.81
C PHE A 27 3.73 26.33 10.55
N TYR A 28 4.28 25.23 11.06
CA TYR A 28 3.51 24.16 11.73
C TYR A 28 3.58 24.25 13.25
N GLN A 29 2.48 23.92 13.94
CA GLN A 29 2.45 23.86 15.41
C GLN A 29 3.25 22.68 15.97
N LYS A 30 3.36 21.59 15.20
CA LYS A 30 4.14 20.40 15.55
C LYS A 30 4.88 19.86 14.34
N VAL A 31 6.15 19.50 14.53
CA VAL A 31 6.99 18.87 13.52
C VAL A 31 7.46 17.51 14.02
N HIS A 32 7.23 16.47 13.21
CA HIS A 32 7.77 15.14 13.42
C HIS A 32 8.79 14.79 12.33
N LEU A 33 10.03 14.51 12.72
CA LEU A 33 11.09 14.15 11.80
C LEU A 33 11.40 12.65 11.85
N VAL A 34 11.26 11.98 10.71
CA VAL A 34 11.73 10.61 10.51
C VAL A 34 13.18 10.67 10.05
N ILE A 35 14.09 10.41 10.99
CA ILE A 35 15.53 10.52 10.78
C ILE A 35 16.06 9.17 10.29
N ASP A 36 16.64 9.15 9.10
CA ASP A 36 17.52 8.07 8.64
C ASP A 36 19.00 8.47 8.75
N ARG A 37 19.91 7.56 8.41
CA ARG A 37 21.37 7.80 8.46
C ARG A 37 21.78 9.04 7.64
N GLY A 38 21.21 9.20 6.45
CA GLY A 38 21.52 10.33 5.56
C GLY A 38 21.05 11.66 6.12
N THR A 39 19.83 11.70 6.67
CA THR A 39 19.24 12.88 7.31
C THR A 39 20.00 13.25 8.56
N LEU A 40 20.34 12.28 9.42
CA LEU A 40 21.14 12.54 10.62
C LEU A 40 22.49 13.18 10.26
N LEU A 41 23.27 12.54 9.38
CA LEU A 41 24.59 13.03 9.01
C LEU A 41 24.51 14.37 8.25
N GLY A 42 23.48 14.54 7.42
CA GLY A 42 23.20 15.80 6.73
C GLY A 42 22.92 16.96 7.70
N LEU A 43 22.10 16.73 8.73
CA LEU A 43 21.79 17.73 9.76
C LEU A 43 23.01 18.01 10.64
N VAL A 44 23.75 16.99 11.06
CA VAL A 44 24.99 17.17 11.84
C VAL A 44 26.00 18.01 11.08
N LYS A 45 26.15 17.77 9.78
CA LYS A 45 27.04 18.59 8.92
C LYS A 45 26.56 20.04 8.80
N GLN A 46 25.26 20.28 8.76
CA GLN A 46 24.68 21.63 8.55
C GLN A 46 24.65 22.47 9.83
N VAL A 47 24.27 21.88 10.97
CA VAL A 47 24.04 22.64 12.22
C VAL A 47 24.86 22.14 13.41
N GLY A 48 25.48 20.97 13.33
CA GLY A 48 26.20 20.34 14.44
C GLY A 48 25.30 19.52 15.37
N MET A 49 25.90 18.53 16.05
CA MET A 49 25.20 17.73 17.07
C MET A 49 24.63 18.56 18.22
N PRO A 50 25.31 19.58 18.79
CA PRO A 50 24.75 20.36 19.89
C PRO A 50 23.43 21.03 19.53
N GLN A 51 23.35 21.68 18.37
CA GLN A 51 22.15 22.35 17.88
C GLN A 51 21.04 21.36 17.55
N LEU A 52 21.38 20.21 16.96
CA LEU A 52 20.41 19.12 16.73
C LEU A 52 19.82 18.60 18.05
N LEU A 53 20.64 18.43 19.09
CA LEU A 53 20.16 18.03 20.42
C LEU A 53 19.31 19.11 21.08
N THR A 54 19.63 20.40 20.89
CA THR A 54 18.77 21.51 21.33
C THR A 54 17.41 21.46 20.64
N LEU A 55 17.39 21.22 19.33
CA LEU A 55 16.15 21.06 18.57
C LEU A 55 15.30 19.90 19.10
N LEU A 56 15.92 18.75 19.38
CA LEU A 56 15.27 17.56 19.93
C LEU A 56 14.69 17.74 21.35
N ASN A 57 15.05 18.82 22.06
CA ASN A 57 14.48 19.13 23.37
C ASN A 57 13.26 20.07 23.31
N ARG A 58 12.86 20.52 22.13
CA ARG A 58 11.69 21.39 22.01
C ARG A 58 10.39 20.59 22.19
N SER A 59 9.36 21.23 22.72
CA SER A 59 8.05 20.61 22.92
C SER A 59 7.23 20.45 21.64
N ASP A 60 7.53 21.25 20.61
CA ASP A 60 6.88 21.27 19.30
C ASP A 60 7.64 20.47 18.23
N PHE A 61 8.75 19.82 18.62
CA PHE A 61 9.55 18.98 17.74
C PHE A 61 9.68 17.57 18.32
N SER A 62 9.42 16.58 17.48
CA SER A 62 9.63 15.17 17.82
C SER A 62 10.33 14.44 16.69
N ALA A 63 10.96 13.31 16.98
CA ALA A 63 11.66 12.53 15.98
C ALA A 63 11.60 11.03 16.26
N VAL A 64 11.84 10.25 15.21
CA VAL A 64 12.10 8.82 15.28
C VAL A 64 13.34 8.52 14.44
N TYR A 65 14.19 7.58 14.89
CA TYR A 65 15.36 7.15 14.14
C TYR A 65 15.10 5.79 13.50
N CYS A 66 15.15 5.73 12.18
CA CYS A 66 15.04 4.50 11.40
C CYS A 66 16.38 4.25 10.70
N GLU A 67 17.20 3.36 11.26
CA GLU A 67 18.50 3.02 10.64
C GLU A 67 18.35 2.11 9.41
N GLU A 68 17.21 1.46 9.26
CA GLU A 68 16.93 0.58 8.14
C GLU A 68 16.77 1.40 6.86
N MET A 69 17.58 1.07 5.86
CA MET A 69 17.43 1.56 4.50
C MET A 69 16.51 0.62 3.73
N LEU A 70 15.53 1.19 3.05
CA LEU A 70 14.66 0.45 2.16
C LEU A 70 15.31 0.35 0.79
N ALA A 71 15.35 -0.85 0.24
CA ALA A 71 15.97 -1.11 -1.05
C ALA A 71 15.35 -2.34 -1.72
N THR A 72 15.61 -2.48 -3.01
CA THR A 72 15.38 -3.73 -3.73
C THR A 72 16.71 -4.46 -3.88
N SER A 73 16.82 -5.63 -3.24
CA SER A 73 17.92 -6.57 -3.53
C SER A 73 17.70 -7.19 -4.89
N THR A 74 18.76 -7.39 -5.67
CA THR A 74 18.68 -8.04 -6.98
C THR A 74 19.77 -9.09 -7.09
N ASP A 75 19.36 -10.35 -7.21
CA ASP A 75 20.23 -11.46 -7.55
C ASP A 75 20.10 -11.74 -9.05
N THR A 76 21.22 -12.07 -9.71
CA THR A 76 21.23 -12.39 -11.14
C THR A 76 21.64 -13.84 -11.33
N VAL A 77 20.76 -14.62 -11.97
CA VAL A 77 21.03 -16.02 -12.35
C VAL A 77 20.94 -16.12 -13.87
N GLY A 78 22.11 -16.16 -14.52
CA GLY A 78 22.18 -16.07 -15.98
C GLY A 78 21.67 -14.71 -16.48
N ALA A 79 20.63 -14.73 -17.32
CA ALA A 79 19.99 -13.51 -17.83
C ALA A 79 18.77 -13.05 -16.99
N ILE A 80 18.42 -13.80 -15.94
CA ILE A 80 17.23 -13.54 -15.13
C ILE A 80 17.62 -12.74 -13.90
N GLN A 81 16.93 -11.62 -13.67
CA GLN A 81 17.02 -10.84 -12.44
C GLN A 81 15.90 -11.26 -11.49
N ILE A 82 16.28 -11.50 -10.24
CA ILE A 82 15.40 -11.92 -9.16
C ILE A 82 15.47 -10.85 -8.08
N HIS A 83 14.33 -10.26 -7.76
CA HIS A 83 14.25 -9.13 -6.84
C HIS A 83 13.62 -9.51 -5.50
N ASP A 84 14.00 -8.79 -4.45
CA ASP A 84 13.28 -8.79 -3.18
C ASP A 84 13.27 -7.40 -2.55
N LEU A 85 12.18 -7.08 -1.84
CA LEU A 85 12.00 -5.81 -1.13
C LEU A 85 12.54 -5.95 0.29
N VAL A 86 13.64 -5.26 0.58
CA VAL A 86 14.39 -5.46 1.82
C VAL A 86 14.51 -4.18 2.63
N ALA A 87 14.61 -4.35 3.95
CA ALA A 87 15.04 -3.34 4.89
C ALA A 87 16.43 -3.77 5.41
N LEU A 88 17.47 -3.02 5.08
CA LEU A 88 18.85 -3.38 5.36
C LEU A 88 19.54 -2.39 6.30
N THR A 89 20.55 -2.86 7.02
CA THR A 89 21.42 -2.01 7.86
C THR A 89 22.88 -2.34 7.56
N PHE A 90 23.78 -1.39 7.76
CA PHE A 90 25.21 -1.63 7.62
C PHE A 90 25.77 -2.31 8.88
N ALA A 91 25.98 -3.63 8.81
CA ALA A 91 26.42 -4.41 9.97
C ALA A 91 27.93 -4.34 10.27
N GLY A 92 28.72 -3.61 9.49
CA GLY A 92 30.16 -3.51 9.69
C GLY A 92 30.86 -2.59 8.70
N ASP A 93 32.16 -2.41 8.91
CA ASP A 93 33.08 -1.67 8.05
C ASP A 93 34.40 -2.45 7.90
N PRO A 94 35.07 -2.41 6.73
CA PRO A 94 36.32 -3.16 6.52
C PRO A 94 37.43 -2.83 7.53
N VAL A 95 37.44 -1.62 8.09
CA VAL A 95 38.43 -1.13 9.05
C VAL A 95 37.94 -1.28 10.49
N ALA A 96 36.68 -0.93 10.76
CA ALA A 96 36.13 -0.99 12.13
C ALA A 96 35.59 -2.37 12.54
N GLY A 97 35.50 -3.32 11.61
CA GLY A 97 34.95 -4.65 11.84
C GLY A 97 33.43 -4.63 12.02
N ASN A 98 32.91 -5.56 12.81
CA ASN A 98 31.46 -5.75 13.01
C ASN A 98 30.87 -4.68 13.93
N LEU A 99 29.83 -3.98 13.45
CA LEU A 99 29.07 -2.96 14.16
C LEU A 99 27.69 -3.53 14.54
N LYS A 100 27.65 -4.24 15.67
CA LYS A 100 26.50 -5.07 16.06
C LYS A 100 25.28 -4.26 16.51
N THR A 101 25.50 -3.17 17.24
CA THR A 101 24.42 -2.38 17.84
C THR A 101 24.16 -1.08 17.08
N VAL A 102 22.96 -0.51 17.24
CA VAL A 102 22.60 0.81 16.71
C VAL A 102 23.56 1.88 17.25
N GLU A 103 23.91 1.78 18.53
CA GLU A 103 24.87 2.68 19.18
C GLU A 103 26.25 2.60 18.54
N ASP A 104 26.76 1.40 18.27
CA ASP A 104 28.06 1.23 17.61
C ASP A 104 28.08 1.82 16.20
N ARG A 105 27.02 1.58 15.42
CA ARG A 105 26.87 2.13 14.06
C ARG A 105 26.79 3.65 14.07
N LEU A 106 25.95 4.23 14.93
CA LEU A 106 25.81 5.68 15.05
C LEU A 106 27.11 6.34 15.51
N ARG A 107 27.79 5.77 16.52
CA ARG A 107 29.08 6.28 16.98
C ARG A 107 30.10 6.26 15.86
N PHE A 108 30.16 5.17 15.10
CA PHE A 108 31.06 5.05 13.95
C PHE A 108 30.77 6.10 12.87
N ASP A 109 29.49 6.30 12.54
CA ASP A 109 29.05 7.27 11.55
C ASP A 109 29.38 8.72 11.94
N LEU A 110 29.16 9.07 13.21
CA LEU A 110 29.51 10.38 13.74
C LEU A 110 31.02 10.60 13.77
N SER A 111 31.81 9.58 14.13
CA SER A 111 33.27 9.66 14.03
C SER A 111 33.74 9.89 12.59
N ARG A 112 33.13 9.21 11.60
CA ARG A 112 33.41 9.44 10.18
C ARG A 112 32.98 10.82 9.69
N ALA A 113 32.00 11.44 10.33
CA ALA A 113 31.59 12.81 10.08
C ALA A 113 32.52 13.86 10.70
N GLY A 114 33.60 13.44 11.39
CA GLY A 114 34.64 14.31 11.92
C GLY A 114 34.59 14.57 13.42
N LEU A 115 33.67 13.92 14.16
CA LEU A 115 33.65 14.03 15.61
C LEU A 115 34.78 13.17 16.22
N SER A 116 35.38 13.64 17.32
CA SER A 116 36.31 12.81 18.08
C SER A 116 35.57 11.61 18.70
N ASN A 117 36.28 10.52 19.02
CA ASN A 117 35.65 9.32 19.60
C ASN A 117 34.87 9.60 20.90
N SER A 118 35.33 10.55 21.72
CA SER A 118 34.66 10.93 22.97
C SER A 118 33.38 11.74 22.69
N GLU A 119 33.42 12.67 21.72
CA GLU A 119 32.27 13.44 21.27
C GLU A 119 31.23 12.57 20.58
N ALA A 120 31.65 11.66 19.69
CA ALA A 120 30.77 10.71 19.00
C ALA A 120 30.04 9.83 20.02
N LYS A 121 30.76 9.25 21.00
CA LYS A 121 30.13 8.44 22.06
C LYS A 121 29.11 9.23 22.87
N ARG A 122 29.46 10.45 23.31
CA ARG A 122 28.54 11.31 24.08
C ARG A 122 27.32 11.71 23.26
N SER A 123 27.53 12.08 22.00
CA SER A 123 26.48 12.53 21.08
C SER A 123 25.52 11.40 20.72
N THR A 124 26.03 10.19 20.45
CA THR A 124 25.20 9.01 20.20
C THR A 124 24.30 8.70 21.38
N LYS A 125 24.85 8.68 22.60
CA LYS A 125 24.05 8.44 23.81
C LYS A 125 22.97 9.51 23.98
N ALA A 126 23.37 10.77 23.90
CA ALA A 126 22.43 11.89 24.05
C ALA A 126 21.31 11.89 23.00
N PHE A 127 21.62 11.45 21.77
CA PHE A 127 20.64 11.29 20.70
C PHE A 127 19.68 10.12 20.96
N LEU A 128 20.20 8.94 21.27
CA LEU A 128 19.40 7.73 21.52
C LEU A 128 18.54 7.84 22.79
N ASP A 129 18.96 8.62 23.78
CA ASP A 129 18.16 8.92 24.97
C ASP A 129 16.90 9.76 24.64
N ARG A 130 16.88 10.46 23.49
CA ARG A 130 15.79 11.37 23.06
C ARG A 130 14.98 10.83 21.89
N VAL A 131 15.62 10.08 21.00
CA VAL A 131 15.03 9.66 19.74
C VAL A 131 14.80 8.15 19.75
N PRO A 132 13.54 7.69 19.77
CA PRO A 132 13.24 6.28 19.71
C PRO A 132 13.76 5.67 18.40
N VAL A 133 14.40 4.51 18.51
CA VAL A 133 14.80 3.73 17.34
C VAL A 133 13.63 2.84 16.91
N ARG A 134 13.31 2.87 15.62
CA ARG A 134 12.26 2.04 14.99
C ARG A 134 12.76 1.39 13.71
N LYS A 135 12.01 0.39 13.28
CA LYS A 135 12.32 -0.46 12.13
C LYS A 135 11.15 -0.43 11.17
N PHE A 136 11.44 -0.32 9.89
CA PHE A 136 10.47 -0.51 8.82
C PHE A 136 10.10 -1.98 8.67
N SER A 137 11.02 -2.89 8.95
CA SER A 137 10.78 -4.34 8.96
C SER A 137 9.91 -4.81 10.13
N GLY A 138 9.77 -3.99 11.18
CA GLY A 138 9.03 -4.35 12.38
C GLY A 138 7.57 -3.89 12.36
N ASP A 139 6.80 -4.39 13.33
CA ASP A 139 5.35 -4.16 13.44
C ASP A 139 4.95 -2.77 13.93
N HIS A 140 5.90 -1.86 14.15
CA HIS A 140 5.62 -0.58 14.81
C HIS A 140 4.71 0.33 13.98
N PHE A 141 5.01 0.46 12.70
CA PHE A 141 4.26 1.36 11.80
C PHE A 141 3.07 0.67 11.15
N ILE A 142 3.22 -0.62 10.83
CA ILE A 142 2.20 -1.46 10.21
C ILE A 142 2.44 -2.91 10.61
N LYS A 143 1.38 -3.67 10.87
CA LYS A 143 1.45 -5.08 11.20
C LYS A 143 2.08 -5.87 10.03
N GLY A 144 3.10 -6.68 10.32
CA GLY A 144 3.89 -7.41 9.33
C GLY A 144 5.05 -6.61 8.74
N GLY A 145 5.21 -5.33 9.12
CA GLY A 145 6.26 -4.47 8.60
C GLY A 145 5.98 -3.94 7.19
N VAL A 146 6.69 -2.87 6.85
CA VAL A 146 6.56 -2.14 5.59
C VAL A 146 6.94 -3.00 4.39
N THR A 147 7.97 -3.84 4.52
CA THR A 147 8.45 -4.70 3.44
C THR A 147 7.40 -5.71 3.00
N ASP A 148 6.70 -6.37 3.94
CA ASP A 148 5.66 -7.34 3.59
C ASP A 148 4.44 -6.64 2.99
N ALA A 149 4.07 -5.48 3.55
CA ALA A 149 2.99 -4.68 3.01
C ALA A 149 3.30 -4.21 1.57
N ALA A 150 4.56 -3.87 1.27
CA ALA A 150 4.99 -3.49 -0.07
C ALA A 150 5.07 -4.69 -1.03
N ARG A 151 5.44 -5.89 -0.54
CA ARG A 151 5.36 -7.13 -1.34
C ARG A 151 3.92 -7.40 -1.80
N GLN A 152 2.92 -7.14 -0.96
CA GLN A 152 1.53 -7.26 -1.37
C GLN A 152 1.13 -6.21 -2.41
N ASP A 153 1.68 -4.99 -2.30
CA ASP A 153 1.42 -3.92 -3.27
C ASP A 153 1.95 -4.25 -4.66
N VAL A 154 3.18 -4.75 -4.77
CA VAL A 154 3.78 -5.04 -6.09
C VAL A 154 3.12 -6.21 -6.81
N LEU A 155 2.39 -7.08 -6.10
CA LEU A 155 1.65 -8.21 -6.67
C LEU A 155 0.25 -7.82 -7.16
N ASP A 156 -0.22 -6.61 -6.87
CA ASP A 156 -1.46 -6.07 -7.44
C ASP A 156 -1.15 -5.47 -8.82
N SER A 157 -1.32 -6.27 -9.88
CA SER A 157 -0.94 -5.92 -11.27
C SER A 157 -1.55 -4.61 -11.76
N ASP A 158 -2.80 -4.30 -11.40
CA ASP A 158 -3.44 -3.07 -11.84
C ASP A 158 -2.87 -1.85 -11.09
N TYR A 159 -2.67 -1.99 -9.78
CA TYR A 159 -2.05 -0.95 -8.97
C TYR A 159 -0.60 -0.67 -9.41
N ILE A 160 0.24 -1.70 -9.54
CA ILE A 160 1.66 -1.53 -9.84
C ILE A 160 1.85 -0.90 -11.23
N ARG A 161 1.10 -1.33 -12.24
CA ARG A 161 1.15 -0.75 -13.59
C ARG A 161 0.78 0.73 -13.59
N LYS A 162 -0.32 1.11 -12.94
CA LYS A 162 -0.74 2.51 -12.80
C LYS A 162 0.28 3.34 -12.01
N ALA A 163 0.82 2.78 -10.93
CA ALA A 163 1.83 3.43 -10.11
C ALA A 163 3.12 3.70 -10.91
N ILE A 164 3.64 2.69 -11.62
CA ILE A 164 4.86 2.85 -12.43
C ILE A 164 4.63 3.82 -13.59
N HIS A 165 3.47 3.77 -14.27
CA HIS A 165 3.12 4.75 -15.29
C HIS A 165 3.21 6.19 -14.75
N GLN A 166 2.62 6.46 -13.58
CA GLN A 166 2.68 7.79 -12.96
C GLN A 166 4.10 8.17 -12.52
N VAL A 167 4.89 7.22 -12.01
CA VAL A 167 6.30 7.45 -11.65
C VAL A 167 7.11 7.86 -12.88
N LEU A 168 6.97 7.15 -13.99
CA LEU A 168 7.71 7.43 -15.23
C LEU A 168 7.41 8.82 -15.81
N GLN A 169 6.26 9.41 -15.50
CA GLN A 169 5.92 10.77 -15.93
C GLN A 169 6.62 11.86 -15.09
N VAL A 170 6.97 11.57 -13.84
CA VAL A 170 7.50 12.59 -12.90
C VAL A 170 9.00 12.44 -12.64
N ILE A 171 9.60 11.28 -12.92
CA ILE A 171 11.03 11.08 -12.68
C ILE A 171 11.88 11.77 -13.75
N PRO A 172 13.09 12.24 -13.41
CA PRO A 172 14.03 12.79 -14.37
C PRO A 172 14.36 11.80 -15.49
N GLY A 173 14.29 12.26 -16.75
CA GLY A 173 14.52 11.44 -17.94
C GLY A 173 13.39 10.45 -18.29
N GLY A 174 12.30 10.44 -17.51
CA GLY A 174 11.10 9.66 -17.77
C GLY A 174 10.30 10.14 -19.00
N TYR A 175 9.19 9.47 -19.29
CA TYR A 175 8.30 9.78 -20.39
C TYR A 175 6.89 9.26 -20.11
N ASP A 176 5.91 9.79 -20.82
CA ASP A 176 4.56 9.22 -20.82
C ASP A 176 4.56 7.93 -21.66
N THR A 177 4.34 6.80 -21.00
CA THR A 177 4.31 5.48 -21.64
C THR A 177 2.99 5.18 -22.36
N GLY A 178 1.97 6.03 -22.20
CA GLY A 178 0.61 5.73 -22.65
C GLY A 178 -0.09 4.65 -21.81
N PRO A 179 -1.32 4.27 -22.17
CA PRO A 179 -2.16 3.37 -21.37
C PRO A 179 -1.71 1.91 -21.38
N ASP A 180 -0.90 1.52 -22.37
CA ASP A 180 -0.54 0.13 -22.66
C ASP A 180 0.78 -0.34 -22.04
N LEU A 181 1.33 0.43 -21.09
CA LEU A 181 2.54 0.07 -20.36
C LEU A 181 2.44 -1.36 -19.80
N LYS A 182 3.45 -2.19 -20.09
CA LYS A 182 3.61 -3.48 -19.43
C LYS A 182 4.55 -3.33 -18.25
N PHE A 183 4.04 -3.66 -17.08
CA PHE A 183 4.82 -3.79 -15.86
C PHE A 183 4.16 -4.81 -14.95
N ASP A 184 4.56 -6.08 -15.11
CA ASP A 184 4.01 -7.20 -14.37
C ASP A 184 5.06 -7.75 -13.41
N VAL A 185 4.62 -8.06 -12.18
CA VAL A 185 5.47 -8.65 -11.15
C VAL A 185 4.91 -10.02 -10.79
N ILE A 186 5.74 -11.05 -10.92
CA ILE A 186 5.38 -12.42 -10.56
C ILE A 186 6.20 -12.86 -9.36
N ASN A 187 5.53 -13.38 -8.33
CA ASN A 187 6.20 -14.02 -7.20
C ASN A 187 6.54 -15.48 -7.52
N SER A 188 7.75 -15.89 -7.17
CA SER A 188 8.23 -17.27 -7.28
C SER A 188 8.89 -17.71 -5.98
N LYS A 189 9.26 -19.00 -5.88
CA LYS A 189 10.06 -19.49 -4.74
C LYS A 189 11.44 -18.82 -4.62
N LEU A 190 11.95 -18.23 -5.70
CA LEU A 190 13.26 -17.58 -5.71
C LEU A 190 13.18 -16.08 -5.40
N GLY A 191 12.00 -15.46 -5.54
CA GLY A 191 11.80 -14.02 -5.42
C GLY A 191 10.88 -13.46 -6.50
N LEU A 192 10.89 -12.13 -6.62
CA LEU A 192 10.06 -11.37 -7.55
C LEU A 192 10.72 -11.26 -8.93
N HIS A 193 9.94 -11.49 -9.97
CA HIS A 193 10.36 -11.34 -11.37
C HIS A 193 9.57 -10.20 -11.99
N VAL A 194 10.25 -9.28 -12.67
CA VAL A 194 9.63 -8.12 -13.32
C VAL A 194 9.66 -8.28 -14.83
N PHE A 195 8.50 -8.15 -15.47
CA PHE A 195 8.35 -8.16 -16.92
C PHE A 195 7.85 -6.80 -17.36
N THR A 196 8.61 -6.13 -18.24
CA THR A 196 8.29 -4.77 -18.66
C THR A 196 8.82 -4.45 -20.04
N ASP A 197 8.15 -3.54 -20.72
CA ASP A 197 8.54 -2.94 -22.01
C ASP A 197 9.16 -1.53 -21.85
N ILE A 198 9.50 -1.11 -20.62
CA ILE A 198 10.18 0.17 -20.38
C ILE A 198 11.57 0.18 -21.03
N ASP A 199 11.81 1.15 -21.92
CA ASP A 199 13.13 1.46 -22.45
C ASP A 199 14.00 2.20 -21.41
N PHE A 200 14.63 1.43 -20.51
CA PHE A 200 15.56 1.95 -19.51
C PHE A 200 16.79 2.60 -20.15
N GLU A 201 17.22 2.15 -21.32
CA GLU A 201 18.39 2.71 -22.00
C GLU A 201 18.12 4.16 -22.45
N ALA A 202 16.97 4.41 -23.07
CA ALA A 202 16.55 5.75 -23.46
C ALA A 202 16.34 6.68 -22.27
N ILE A 203 15.79 6.19 -21.16
CA ILE A 203 15.68 6.96 -19.92
C ILE A 203 17.07 7.31 -19.40
N ASN A 204 17.98 6.34 -19.33
CA ASN A 204 19.30 6.52 -18.74
C ASN A 204 20.22 7.40 -19.59
N ARG A 205 20.09 7.37 -20.93
CA ARG A 205 20.76 8.35 -21.81
C ARG A 205 20.34 9.78 -21.48
N ARG A 206 19.05 10.02 -21.19
CA ARG A 206 18.55 11.34 -20.78
C ARG A 206 19.03 11.73 -19.38
N ARG A 207 18.95 10.81 -18.43
CA ARG A 207 19.41 11.01 -17.04
C ARG A 207 20.90 11.38 -16.96
N ALA A 208 21.74 10.79 -17.82
CA ALA A 208 23.17 11.10 -17.89
C ALA A 208 23.49 12.56 -18.28
N LEU A 209 22.55 13.24 -18.96
CA LEU A 209 22.71 14.63 -19.40
C LEU A 209 22.27 15.66 -18.35
N ILE A 210 21.56 15.22 -17.30
CA ILE A 210 21.05 16.09 -16.23
C ILE A 210 22.21 16.50 -15.30
N LYS A 211 22.12 17.68 -14.68
CA LYS A 211 23.14 18.19 -13.74
C LYS A 211 22.49 18.55 -12.39
N PRO A 212 22.93 17.94 -11.27
CA PRO A 212 23.93 16.86 -11.19
C PRO A 212 23.48 15.60 -11.94
N THR A 213 24.44 14.77 -12.37
CA THR A 213 24.15 13.54 -13.11
C THR A 213 23.30 12.63 -12.22
N GLU A 214 22.19 12.16 -12.79
CA GLU A 214 21.23 11.29 -12.12
C GLU A 214 21.67 9.83 -12.19
N ASP A 215 21.44 9.07 -11.11
CA ASP A 215 21.74 7.63 -11.09
C ASP A 215 20.89 6.88 -12.14
N PRO A 216 21.44 5.82 -12.79
CA PRO A 216 20.68 5.04 -13.75
C PRO A 216 19.42 4.42 -13.15
N LEU A 217 18.29 4.62 -13.82
CA LEU A 217 17.05 3.95 -13.50
C LEU A 217 17.13 2.46 -13.89
N SER A 218 16.63 1.60 -13.01
CA SER A 218 16.47 0.17 -13.22
C SER A 218 15.12 -0.32 -12.70
N GLN A 219 14.77 -1.58 -12.97
CA GLN A 219 13.59 -2.22 -12.39
C GLN A 219 13.62 -2.17 -10.86
N ALA A 220 14.79 -2.42 -10.25
CA ALA A 220 14.99 -2.34 -8.81
C ALA A 220 14.73 -0.94 -8.24
N HIS A 221 15.08 0.13 -8.97
CA HIS A 221 14.75 1.50 -8.55
C HIS A 221 13.23 1.74 -8.54
N LEU A 222 12.51 1.25 -9.55
CA LEU A 222 11.06 1.39 -9.61
C LEU A 222 10.36 0.64 -8.47
N LEU A 223 10.81 -0.59 -8.18
CA LEU A 223 10.33 -1.37 -7.04
C LEU A 223 10.66 -0.70 -5.70
N THR A 224 11.84 -0.09 -5.58
CA THR A 224 12.23 0.69 -4.40
C THR A 224 11.31 1.90 -4.21
N ASN A 225 10.93 2.61 -5.27
CA ASN A 225 9.97 3.73 -5.15
C ASN A 225 8.62 3.28 -4.58
N VAL A 226 8.15 2.08 -4.94
CA VAL A 226 6.90 1.51 -4.40
C VAL A 226 7.05 1.15 -2.92
N LEU A 227 8.18 0.53 -2.56
CA LEU A 227 8.52 0.25 -1.16
C LEU A 227 8.60 1.54 -0.31
N GLU A 228 9.24 2.56 -0.85
CA GLU A 228 9.41 3.87 -0.20
C GLU A 228 8.06 4.60 -0.05
N ALA A 229 7.22 4.59 -1.08
CA ALA A 229 5.87 5.13 -1.03
C ALA A 229 4.99 4.40 0.01
N ARG A 230 5.15 3.09 0.14
CA ARG A 230 4.45 2.30 1.18
C ARG A 230 4.92 2.68 2.58
N ALA A 231 6.22 2.91 2.77
CA ALA A 231 6.76 3.37 4.04
C ALA A 231 6.21 4.76 4.41
N ASP A 232 6.18 5.67 3.44
CA ASP A 232 5.62 7.01 3.60
C ASP A 232 4.14 6.98 3.99
N LEU A 233 3.35 6.15 3.32
CA LEU A 233 1.94 5.97 3.65
C LEU A 233 1.75 5.39 5.06
N ALA A 234 2.57 4.43 5.47
CA ALA A 234 2.52 3.85 6.81
C ALA A 234 2.87 4.88 7.89
N LEU A 235 3.91 5.68 7.67
CA LEU A 235 4.31 6.76 8.57
C LEU A 235 3.24 7.86 8.66
N ALA A 236 2.69 8.28 7.52
CA ALA A 236 1.63 9.27 7.46
C ALA A 236 0.38 8.79 8.22
N SER A 237 0.01 7.52 8.05
CA SER A 237 -1.13 6.91 8.75
C SER A 237 -0.87 6.77 10.26
N PHE A 238 0.37 6.50 10.65
CA PHE A 238 0.76 6.29 12.05
C PHE A 238 0.84 7.60 12.84
N TYR A 239 1.50 8.61 12.28
CA TYR A 239 1.73 9.89 12.97
C TYR A 239 0.63 10.92 12.72
N GLY A 240 -0.11 10.79 11.61
CA GLY A 240 -1.12 11.75 11.19
C GLY A 240 -0.54 13.11 10.77
N GLY A 241 -1.38 13.97 10.19
CA GLY A 241 -0.99 15.31 9.73
C GLY A 241 -0.52 15.34 8.27
N ASP A 242 0.01 16.50 7.87
CA ASP A 242 0.56 16.70 6.53
C ASP A 242 1.86 15.91 6.37
N PHE A 243 2.14 15.40 5.17
CA PHE A 243 3.29 14.52 4.94
C PHE A 243 4.18 15.03 3.80
N ILE A 244 5.47 15.25 4.08
CA ILE A 244 6.44 15.70 3.08
C ILE A 244 7.24 14.50 2.57
N THR A 245 7.13 14.24 1.27
CA THR A 245 7.81 13.16 0.53
C THR A 245 8.22 13.59 -0.89
N SER A 246 8.91 12.70 -1.61
CA SER A 246 9.32 12.89 -3.01
C SER A 246 8.13 12.93 -3.97
N ALA A 247 8.33 13.56 -5.12
CA ALA A 247 7.32 13.60 -6.19
C ALA A 247 6.93 12.21 -6.71
N ALA A 248 7.90 11.29 -6.83
CA ALA A 248 7.65 9.91 -7.26
C ALA A 248 6.77 9.17 -6.24
N ASN A 249 7.11 9.24 -4.95
CA ASN A 249 6.35 8.57 -3.90
C ASN A 249 4.95 9.17 -3.77
N SER A 250 4.82 10.51 -3.84
CA SER A 250 3.52 11.19 -3.85
C SER A 250 2.62 10.70 -4.98
N SER A 251 3.19 10.48 -6.17
CA SER A 251 2.43 9.99 -7.34
C SER A 251 1.93 8.56 -7.14
N ILE A 252 2.76 7.67 -6.57
CA ILE A 252 2.37 6.30 -6.20
C ILE A 252 1.25 6.32 -5.14
N ILE A 253 1.39 7.14 -4.10
CA ILE A 253 0.40 7.26 -3.01
C ILE A 253 -0.95 7.73 -3.58
N LYS A 254 -0.97 8.71 -4.49
CA LYS A 254 -2.20 9.17 -5.15
C LYS A 254 -2.90 8.04 -5.90
N VAL A 255 -2.14 7.22 -6.65
CA VAL A 255 -2.70 6.03 -7.31
C VAL A 255 -3.33 5.10 -6.29
N ARG A 256 -2.64 4.82 -5.18
CA ARG A 256 -3.18 3.92 -4.14
C ARG A 256 -4.48 4.41 -3.56
N TYR A 257 -4.58 5.69 -3.21
CA TYR A 257 -5.81 6.27 -2.68
C TYR A 257 -6.94 6.28 -3.72
N SER A 258 -6.63 6.64 -4.97
CA SER A 258 -7.62 6.62 -6.04
C SER A 258 -8.20 5.22 -6.25
N GLU A 259 -7.36 4.18 -6.15
CA GLU A 259 -7.78 2.79 -6.29
C GLU A 259 -8.61 2.31 -5.09
N ILE A 260 -8.25 2.70 -3.87
CA ILE A 260 -9.06 2.40 -2.67
C ILE A 260 -10.45 3.04 -2.80
N LEU A 261 -10.52 4.30 -3.22
CA LEU A 261 -11.80 5.01 -3.41
C LEU A 261 -12.60 4.39 -4.56
N ARG A 262 -11.96 4.08 -5.70
CA ARG A 262 -12.60 3.40 -6.84
C ARG A 262 -13.20 2.06 -6.44
N ARG A 263 -12.44 1.23 -5.71
CA ARG A 263 -12.92 -0.07 -5.19
C ARG A 263 -14.07 0.11 -4.21
N SER A 264 -14.03 1.13 -3.36
CA SER A 264 -15.14 1.45 -2.46
C SER A 264 -16.42 1.78 -3.24
N THR A 265 -16.32 2.59 -4.30
CA THR A 265 -17.46 2.93 -5.17
C THR A 265 -17.97 1.69 -5.91
N LEU A 266 -17.09 0.90 -6.53
CA LEU A 266 -17.48 -0.33 -7.23
C LEU A 266 -18.16 -1.33 -6.30
N ASN A 267 -17.67 -1.49 -5.07
CA ASN A 267 -18.31 -2.37 -4.09
C ASN A 267 -19.70 -1.87 -3.69
N ALA A 268 -19.89 -0.55 -3.55
CA ALA A 268 -21.20 0.04 -3.27
C ALA A 268 -22.18 -0.18 -4.43
N ASP A 269 -21.76 0.07 -5.68
CA ASP A 269 -22.57 -0.15 -6.87
C ASP A 269 -22.89 -1.64 -7.08
N SER A 270 -21.91 -2.51 -6.86
CA SER A 270 -22.07 -3.98 -6.94
C SER A 270 -23.05 -4.50 -5.88
N LEU A 271 -22.98 -3.98 -4.65
CA LEU A 271 -23.94 -4.30 -3.59
C LEU A 271 -25.34 -3.81 -3.94
N GLN A 272 -25.48 -2.58 -4.43
CA GLN A 272 -26.76 -1.99 -4.83
C GLN A 272 -27.42 -2.83 -5.93
N ASN A 273 -26.67 -3.14 -7.00
CA ASN A 273 -27.13 -4.01 -8.08
C ASN A 273 -27.53 -5.41 -7.57
N PHE A 274 -26.76 -5.97 -6.62
CA PHE A 274 -27.09 -7.25 -6.01
C PHE A 274 -28.41 -7.21 -5.24
N ILE A 275 -28.66 -6.14 -4.46
CA ILE A 275 -29.92 -5.95 -3.75
C ILE A 275 -31.08 -5.82 -4.73
N GLU A 276 -30.96 -4.99 -5.77
CA GLU A 276 -32.01 -4.79 -6.78
C GLU A 276 -32.42 -6.08 -7.49
N VAL A 277 -31.44 -6.94 -7.77
CA VAL A 277 -31.67 -8.21 -8.47
C VAL A 277 -32.21 -9.29 -7.54
N THR A 278 -31.63 -9.43 -6.34
CA THR A 278 -31.96 -10.55 -5.44
C THR A 278 -33.15 -10.26 -4.54
N LEU A 279 -33.39 -8.99 -4.23
CA LEU A 279 -34.39 -8.49 -3.29
C LEU A 279 -35.22 -7.36 -3.93
N PRO A 280 -35.83 -7.59 -5.12
CA PRO A 280 -36.59 -6.55 -5.79
C PRO A 280 -37.74 -6.09 -4.90
N ASP A 281 -37.93 -4.77 -4.87
CA ASP A 281 -39.04 -4.09 -4.20
C ASP A 281 -39.07 -4.34 -2.67
N ALA A 282 -37.94 -4.74 -2.06
CA ALA A 282 -37.80 -4.92 -0.62
C ALA A 282 -37.02 -3.75 0.01
N LYS A 283 -37.39 -3.39 1.24
CA LYS A 283 -36.60 -2.44 2.05
C LYS A 283 -35.22 -3.04 2.35
N THR A 284 -34.21 -2.19 2.45
CA THR A 284 -32.88 -2.59 2.90
C THR A 284 -32.89 -2.97 4.37
N VAL A 285 -31.85 -3.69 4.81
CA VAL A 285 -31.66 -4.00 6.24
C VAL A 285 -31.59 -2.71 7.08
N ALA A 286 -30.93 -1.67 6.56
CA ALA A 286 -30.85 -0.37 7.22
C ALA A 286 -32.25 0.25 7.38
N GLU A 287 -33.02 0.34 6.29
CA GLU A 287 -34.36 0.95 6.33
C GLU A 287 -35.31 0.28 7.33
N ILE A 288 -35.26 -1.05 7.49
CA ILE A 288 -36.15 -1.80 8.39
C ILE A 288 -35.73 -1.69 9.85
N ILE A 289 -34.42 -1.60 10.09
CA ILE A 289 -33.90 -1.40 11.45
C ILE A 289 -34.15 0.05 11.87
N ASP A 290 -33.83 1.00 11.00
CA ASP A 290 -33.96 2.43 11.26
C ASP A 290 -35.44 2.86 11.37
N SER A 291 -36.36 2.19 10.67
CA SER A 291 -37.81 2.38 10.83
C SER A 291 -38.39 1.72 12.09
N GLY A 292 -37.63 0.85 12.76
CA GLY A 292 -38.07 0.08 13.93
C GLY A 292 -38.94 -1.15 13.60
N GLU A 293 -39.12 -1.51 12.33
CA GLU A 293 -39.85 -2.73 11.92
C GLU A 293 -39.15 -4.03 12.33
N ARG A 294 -37.83 -4.00 12.46
CA ARG A 294 -37.02 -5.03 13.09
C ARG A 294 -36.00 -4.38 14.01
N THR A 295 -35.59 -5.11 15.03
CA THR A 295 -34.57 -4.68 15.98
C THR A 295 -33.17 -5.13 15.54
N PHE A 296 -32.15 -4.42 16.01
CA PHE A 296 -30.77 -4.83 15.81
C PHE A 296 -30.47 -6.22 16.43
N SER A 297 -31.13 -6.56 17.55
CA SER A 297 -31.03 -7.88 18.17
C SER A 297 -31.53 -9.01 17.24
N GLU A 298 -32.64 -8.79 16.52
CA GLU A 298 -33.11 -9.75 15.52
C GLU A 298 -32.15 -9.86 14.32
N PHE A 299 -31.51 -8.75 13.94
CA PHE A 299 -30.46 -8.77 12.93
C PHE A 299 -29.24 -9.60 13.36
N LEU A 300 -28.82 -9.56 14.63
CA LEU A 300 -27.72 -10.40 15.11
C LEU A 300 -28.03 -11.90 14.96
N ILE A 301 -29.28 -12.31 15.23
CA ILE A 301 -29.73 -13.69 15.02
C ILE A 301 -29.71 -14.07 13.53
N LEU A 302 -30.02 -13.14 12.62
CA LEU A 302 -29.86 -13.33 11.18
C LEU A 302 -28.38 -13.45 10.80
N LEU A 303 -27.52 -12.61 11.37
CA LEU A 303 -26.09 -12.53 11.09
C LEU A 303 -25.36 -13.82 11.47
N ASP A 304 -25.72 -14.43 12.60
CA ASP A 304 -25.18 -15.74 13.03
C ASP A 304 -25.43 -16.84 12.00
N LYS A 305 -26.53 -16.74 11.24
CA LYS A 305 -26.90 -17.68 10.18
C LYS A 305 -26.25 -17.35 8.82
N ALA A 306 -25.53 -16.22 8.71
CA ALA A 306 -24.95 -15.74 7.46
C ALA A 306 -23.54 -16.31 7.19
N ALA A 307 -22.96 -17.11 8.09
CA ALA A 307 -21.56 -17.54 7.99
C ALA A 307 -21.18 -18.12 6.61
N ARG A 308 -21.98 -19.06 6.07
CA ARG A 308 -21.74 -19.66 4.75
C ARG A 308 -21.84 -18.63 3.62
N PHE A 309 -22.80 -17.71 3.72
CA PHE A 309 -22.97 -16.62 2.77
C PHE A 309 -21.79 -15.65 2.79
N LYS A 310 -21.29 -15.28 3.97
CA LYS A 310 -20.09 -14.43 4.11
C LYS A 310 -18.83 -15.13 3.59
N THR A 311 -18.70 -16.44 3.79
CA THR A 311 -17.58 -17.22 3.23
C THR A 311 -17.63 -17.25 1.71
N TRP A 312 -18.82 -17.44 1.11
CA TRP A 312 -19.01 -17.34 -0.34
C TRP A 312 -18.75 -15.92 -0.86
N ALA A 313 -19.28 -14.89 -0.22
CA ALA A 313 -19.07 -13.50 -0.66
C ALA A 313 -17.58 -13.11 -0.66
N LYS A 314 -16.77 -13.68 0.25
CA LYS A 314 -15.31 -13.50 0.27
C LYS A 314 -14.57 -14.09 -0.94
N THR A 315 -15.16 -15.05 -1.65
CA THR A 315 -14.54 -15.65 -2.85
C THR A 315 -14.85 -14.86 -4.13
N VAL A 316 -15.75 -13.88 -4.06
CA VAL A 316 -16.09 -13.02 -5.20
C VAL A 316 -15.00 -11.98 -5.37
N ASN A 317 -14.36 -11.95 -6.53
CA ASN A 317 -13.38 -10.92 -6.85
C ASN A 317 -14.10 -9.55 -6.91
N PRO A 318 -13.60 -8.48 -6.25
CA PRO A 318 -14.20 -7.15 -6.33
C PRO A 318 -14.35 -6.59 -7.76
N ASP A 319 -13.48 -6.99 -8.69
CA ASP A 319 -13.57 -6.61 -10.11
C ASP A 319 -14.51 -7.55 -10.90
N GLU A 320 -14.94 -8.67 -10.33
CA GLU A 320 -16.00 -9.54 -10.88
C GLU A 320 -17.36 -9.07 -10.33
N ASN A 321 -18.34 -8.84 -11.22
CA ASN A 321 -19.66 -8.36 -10.80
C ASN A 321 -20.34 -9.39 -9.86
N LEU A 322 -20.66 -9.00 -8.61
CA LEU A 322 -21.26 -9.87 -7.59
C LEU A 322 -22.55 -10.54 -8.08
N VAL A 323 -23.33 -9.86 -8.91
CA VAL A 323 -24.53 -10.44 -9.52
C VAL A 323 -24.17 -11.55 -10.50
N ARG A 324 -23.13 -11.37 -11.32
CA ARG A 324 -22.69 -12.38 -12.28
C ARG A 324 -22.23 -13.65 -11.56
N THR A 325 -21.42 -13.51 -10.51
CA THR A 325 -20.95 -14.64 -9.70
C THR A 325 -22.10 -15.32 -8.97
N TYR A 326 -23.02 -14.56 -8.38
CA TYR A 326 -24.24 -15.10 -7.79
C TYR A 326 -25.07 -15.90 -8.79
N MET A 327 -25.30 -15.36 -9.99
CA MET A 327 -26.08 -16.05 -11.02
C MET A 327 -25.39 -17.32 -11.48
N ARG A 328 -24.07 -17.28 -11.74
CA ARG A 328 -23.29 -18.47 -12.10
C ARG A 328 -23.46 -19.59 -11.07
N ASP A 329 -23.28 -19.28 -9.79
CA ASP A 329 -23.27 -20.29 -8.72
C ASP A 329 -24.69 -20.77 -8.37
N VAL A 330 -25.72 -19.94 -8.61
CA VAL A 330 -27.12 -20.35 -8.54
C VAL A 330 -27.52 -21.21 -9.74
N LEU A 331 -26.92 -21.00 -10.92
CA LEU A 331 -27.26 -21.67 -12.18
C LEU A 331 -26.43 -22.92 -12.50
N SER A 332 -25.27 -23.13 -11.88
CA SER A 332 -24.42 -24.30 -12.15
C SER A 332 -25.16 -25.60 -11.80
N GLU A 333 -25.45 -26.39 -12.83
CA GLU A 333 -26.17 -27.69 -12.91
C GLU A 333 -27.31 -27.99 -11.91
N GLY A 334 -28.51 -28.27 -12.46
CA GLY A 334 -29.40 -29.30 -11.93
C GLY A 334 -30.81 -28.91 -11.45
N TRP A 335 -31.13 -27.63 -11.26
CA TRP A 335 -32.43 -27.25 -10.65
C TRP A 335 -33.02 -25.96 -11.25
N ILE A 336 -33.50 -26.02 -12.50
CA ILE A 336 -34.35 -24.97 -13.06
C ILE A 336 -35.80 -25.24 -12.62
N GLN A 337 -36.21 -24.63 -11.52
CA GLN A 337 -37.62 -24.27 -11.32
C GLN A 337 -37.73 -22.84 -10.82
N ARG A 338 -38.11 -21.95 -11.75
CA ARG A 338 -38.60 -20.57 -11.58
C ARG A 338 -37.62 -19.56 -10.95
N LEU A 339 -36.74 -19.03 -11.79
CA LEU A 339 -36.11 -17.73 -11.54
C LEU A 339 -37.13 -16.60 -11.77
N PRO A 340 -37.14 -15.54 -10.93
CA PRO A 340 -37.91 -14.34 -11.22
C PRO A 340 -37.52 -13.76 -12.59
N GLN A 341 -38.51 -13.41 -13.42
CA GLN A 341 -38.30 -12.89 -14.79
C GLN A 341 -37.39 -11.65 -14.85
N LYS A 342 -37.36 -10.85 -13.77
CA LYS A 342 -36.44 -9.70 -13.61
C LYS A 342 -34.97 -10.12 -13.54
N CYS A 343 -34.64 -11.25 -12.89
CA CYS A 343 -33.29 -11.80 -12.81
C CYS A 343 -32.76 -12.23 -14.18
N ILE A 344 -33.62 -12.84 -15.00
CA ILE A 344 -33.31 -13.25 -16.37
C ILE A 344 -33.06 -12.02 -17.24
N ARG A 345 -33.91 -10.99 -17.13
CA ARG A 345 -33.74 -9.73 -17.88
C ARG A 345 -32.43 -9.02 -17.52
N TYR A 346 -32.09 -8.94 -16.22
CA TYR A 346 -30.83 -8.33 -15.79
C TYR A 346 -29.59 -9.11 -16.25
N ALA A 347 -29.64 -10.46 -16.20
CA ALA A 347 -28.57 -11.30 -16.74
C ALA A 347 -28.37 -11.11 -18.26
N ILE A 348 -29.46 -10.90 -19.01
CA ILE A 348 -29.41 -10.57 -20.44
C ILE A 348 -28.84 -9.16 -20.66
N THR A 349 -29.24 -8.16 -19.88
CA THR A 349 -28.71 -6.79 -20.00
C THR A 349 -27.20 -6.74 -19.71
N LEU A 350 -26.73 -7.42 -18.65
CA LEU A 350 -25.30 -7.54 -18.34
C LEU A 350 -24.50 -8.30 -19.41
N ALA A 351 -25.13 -9.22 -20.13
CA ALA A 351 -24.50 -9.92 -21.25
C ALA A 351 -24.38 -9.01 -22.50
N LEU A 352 -25.30 -8.05 -22.66
CA LEU A 352 -25.30 -7.08 -23.77
C LEU A 352 -24.38 -5.87 -23.51
N ASP A 353 -24.20 -5.47 -22.24
CA ASP A 353 -23.25 -4.42 -21.82
C ASP A 353 -21.78 -4.89 -21.85
N ALA A 354 -21.51 -6.18 -22.08
CA ALA A 354 -20.16 -6.71 -22.27
C ALA A 354 -19.48 -6.25 -23.59
N SER A 355 -20.10 -5.32 -24.33
CA SER A 355 -19.54 -4.68 -25.53
C SER A 355 -18.59 -3.51 -25.21
N ASN A 356 -18.33 -3.21 -23.94
CA ASN A 356 -17.33 -2.21 -23.53
C ASN A 356 -15.96 -2.89 -23.26
N PRO A 357 -14.84 -2.52 -23.92
CA PRO A 357 -13.61 -3.34 -23.99
C PRO A 357 -12.76 -3.38 -22.71
N ILE A 358 -13.22 -2.82 -21.59
CA ILE A 358 -12.40 -2.62 -20.38
C ILE A 358 -12.48 -3.81 -19.40
N ALA A 359 -13.38 -4.77 -19.62
CA ALA A 359 -13.48 -5.96 -18.78
C ALA A 359 -12.49 -7.07 -19.23
N GLY A 360 -11.19 -6.78 -19.10
CA GLY A 360 -10.14 -7.79 -19.21
C GLY A 360 -10.33 -8.86 -18.14
N LEU A 361 -10.40 -10.13 -18.57
CA LEU A 361 -10.55 -11.31 -17.72
C LEU A 361 -9.38 -11.44 -16.72
N ALA A 362 -9.54 -10.86 -15.53
CA ALA A 362 -8.70 -11.18 -14.39
C ALA A 362 -9.15 -12.53 -13.80
N ALA A 363 -8.60 -13.62 -14.32
CA ALA A 363 -8.69 -14.94 -13.70
C ALA A 363 -7.84 -14.93 -12.42
N GLY A 364 -8.42 -14.42 -11.32
CA GLY A 364 -7.88 -14.63 -9.99
C GLY A 364 -7.94 -16.11 -9.66
N PHE A 365 -6.81 -16.71 -9.30
CA PHE A 365 -6.74 -18.08 -8.81
C PHE A 365 -7.66 -18.23 -7.59
N VAL A 366 -8.85 -18.81 -7.79
CA VAL A 366 -9.72 -19.24 -6.70
C VAL A 366 -9.20 -20.60 -6.23
N ASP A 367 -8.95 -20.71 -4.93
CA ASP A 367 -8.52 -21.94 -4.29
C ASP A 367 -9.64 -23.00 -4.41
N ASN A 368 -9.45 -24.00 -5.29
CA ASN A 368 -10.44 -25.05 -5.60
C ASN A 368 -10.97 -25.75 -4.33
N PHE A 369 -10.17 -25.76 -3.25
CA PHE A 369 -10.52 -26.38 -1.97
C PHE A 369 -11.65 -25.66 -1.22
N VAL A 370 -11.77 -24.33 -1.34
CA VAL A 370 -12.85 -23.56 -0.69
C VAL A 370 -14.17 -23.72 -1.45
N LEU A 371 -14.09 -23.75 -2.79
CA LEU A 371 -15.21 -24.06 -3.66
C LEU A 371 -15.75 -25.48 -3.37
N GLU A 372 -14.90 -26.50 -3.30
CA GLU A 372 -15.33 -27.88 -3.02
C GLU A 372 -16.06 -28.05 -1.67
N LYS A 373 -15.67 -27.29 -0.63
CA LYS A 373 -16.33 -27.35 0.68
C LYS A 373 -17.67 -26.59 0.70
N LEU A 374 -17.80 -25.54 -0.11
CA LEU A 374 -19.06 -24.82 -0.34
C LEU A 374 -20.03 -25.62 -1.22
N LEU A 375 -19.50 -26.38 -2.20
CA LEU A 375 -20.21 -27.24 -3.16
C LEU A 375 -20.82 -28.51 -2.54
N SER A 376 -20.82 -28.65 -1.21
CA SER A 376 -21.63 -29.63 -0.46
C SER A 376 -23.15 -29.37 -0.52
N GLY A 377 -23.66 -28.95 -1.70
CA GLY A 377 -25.07 -28.69 -1.99
C GLY A 377 -25.61 -27.33 -1.52
N TRP A 378 -24.78 -26.43 -0.99
CA TRP A 378 -25.24 -25.11 -0.56
C TRP A 378 -24.96 -24.03 -1.61
N ARG A 379 -25.92 -23.13 -1.81
CA ARG A 379 -25.85 -22.03 -2.76
C ARG A 379 -26.19 -20.71 -2.06
N PRO A 380 -25.69 -19.57 -2.56
CA PRO A 380 -25.93 -18.26 -1.92
C PRO A 380 -27.41 -17.89 -1.84
N ASN A 381 -28.25 -18.33 -2.77
CA ASN A 381 -29.70 -18.10 -2.72
C ASN A 381 -30.38 -18.77 -1.50
N HIS A 382 -29.83 -19.86 -0.94
CA HIS A 382 -30.41 -20.48 0.26
C HIS A 382 -30.47 -19.48 1.43
N PHE A 383 -29.41 -18.70 1.65
CA PHE A 383 -29.43 -17.67 2.69
C PHE A 383 -30.38 -16.52 2.33
N ILE A 384 -30.33 -16.06 1.08
CA ILE A 384 -31.17 -14.96 0.59
C ILE A 384 -32.67 -15.29 0.74
N ASP A 385 -33.10 -16.46 0.24
CA ASP A 385 -34.50 -16.84 0.16
C ASP A 385 -35.07 -17.28 1.50
N THR A 386 -34.31 -18.02 2.30
CA THR A 386 -34.84 -18.61 3.54
C THR A 386 -34.63 -17.74 4.78
N ARG A 387 -33.71 -16.77 4.74
CA ARG A 387 -33.33 -15.96 5.90
C ARG A 387 -33.46 -14.47 5.64
N LEU A 388 -32.77 -13.95 4.63
CA LEU A 388 -32.71 -12.50 4.39
C LEU A 388 -34.05 -11.94 3.90
N LYS A 389 -34.69 -12.56 2.90
CA LYS A 389 -36.00 -12.13 2.38
C LYS A 389 -37.08 -12.08 3.47
N PRO A 390 -37.27 -13.12 4.31
CA PRO A 390 -38.24 -13.06 5.41
C PRO A 390 -37.92 -11.98 6.46
N PHE A 391 -36.63 -11.69 6.68
CA PHE A 391 -36.24 -10.63 7.59
C PHE A 391 -36.63 -9.25 7.04
N ILE A 392 -36.42 -9.03 5.74
CA ILE A 392 -36.62 -7.71 5.12
C ILE A 392 -38.00 -7.48 4.50
N ARG A 393 -38.80 -8.53 4.36
CA ARG A 393 -40.20 -8.42 3.96
C ARG A 393 -41.02 -8.58 5.22
N SER A 394 -41.25 -7.47 5.92
CA SER A 394 -42.27 -7.43 6.97
C SER A 394 -43.66 -7.47 6.32
N THR A 395 -44.58 -8.17 6.99
CA THR A 395 -46.00 -8.35 6.69
C THR A 395 -46.73 -7.04 6.44
#